data_AF-A0A024QH30-F1
#
_entry.id   AF-A0A024QH30-F1
#
_cell.length_a   1.000
_cell.length_b   1.000
_cell.length_c   1.000
_cell.angle_alpha   90.00
_cell.angle_beta   90.00
_cell.angle_gamma   90.00
#
_symmetry.space_group_name_H-M   'P 1'
#
loop_
_entity.id
_entity.type
_entity.pdbx_description
1 polymer ?
#
loop_
_entity_poly.entity_id
_entity_poly.type
_entity_poly.pdbx_seq_one_letter_code
_entity_poly.pdbx_strand_id
1 'polypeptide(L)' 'MSNQTEANKKWQEKNRDRSRYLRNRSTARNFVKKQATLEDLEELKALIREREVESSES' A
#
# COMPACT_ATOMS: atom_id res chain seq x y z
N MET A 1 18.92 -32.95 5.25
CA MET A 1 18.07 -31.88 5.79
C MET A 1 18.43 -30.58 5.08
N SER A 2 17.54 -30.04 4.25
CA SER A 2 17.85 -28.82 3.49
C SER A 2 17.63 -27.61 4.40
N ASN A 3 18.72 -26.95 4.78
CA ASN A 3 18.74 -25.75 5.60
C ASN A 3 18.26 -24.49 4.83
N GLN A 4 17.49 -24.67 3.75
CA GLN A 4 17.05 -23.60 2.84
C GLN A 4 15.62 -23.11 3.12
N THR A 5 14.89 -23.75 4.02
CA THR A 5 13.44 -23.54 4.15
C THR A 5 13.07 -22.24 4.87
N GLU A 6 13.85 -21.85 5.88
CA GLU A 6 13.61 -20.62 6.67
C GLU A 6 13.97 -19.35 5.87
N ALA A 7 15.11 -19.36 5.19
CA ALA A 7 15.58 -18.24 4.39
C ALA A 7 14.69 -17.98 3.16
N ASN A 8 14.25 -19.04 2.47
CA ASN A 8 13.31 -18.92 1.36
C ASN A 8 11.93 -18.44 1.82
N LYS A 9 11.44 -18.88 2.99
CA LYS A 9 10.18 -18.39 3.57
C LYS A 9 10.24 -16.90 3.88
N LYS A 10 11.30 -16.42 4.58
CA LYS A 10 11.48 -14.98 4.84
C LYS A 10 11.60 -14.17 3.56
N TRP A 11 12.28 -14.70 2.54
CA TRP A 11 12.35 -14.02 1.24
C TRP A 11 10.99 -13.98 0.53
N GLN A 12 10.22 -15.07 0.57
CA GLN A 12 8.87 -15.12 0.02
C GLN A 12 7.90 -14.21 0.78
N GLU A 13 7.97 -14.14 2.11
CA GLU A 13 7.14 -13.24 2.94
C GLU A 13 7.49 -11.78 2.69
N LYS A 14 8.78 -11.43 2.70
CA LYS A 14 9.24 -10.07 2.38
C LYS A 14 8.86 -9.67 0.95
N ASN A 15 8.85 -10.61 0.01
CA ASN A 15 8.35 -10.36 -1.35
C ASN A 15 6.82 -10.32 -1.43
N ARG A 16 6.08 -11.04 -0.59
CA ARG A 16 4.62 -10.97 -0.52
C ARG A 16 4.16 -9.61 -0.04
N ASP A 17 4.79 -9.06 0.99
CA ASP A 17 4.42 -7.73 1.51
C ASP A 17 4.75 -6.64 0.49
N ARG A 18 5.93 -6.71 -0.14
CA ARG A 18 6.31 -5.79 -1.21
C ARG A 18 5.38 -5.89 -2.42
N SER A 19 5.00 -7.11 -2.81
CA SER A 19 4.08 -7.33 -3.93
C SER A 19 2.67 -6.85 -3.60
N ARG A 20 2.20 -7.07 -2.37
CA ARG A 20 0.91 -6.57 -1.88
C ARG A 20 0.89 -5.05 -1.87
N TYR A 21 1.95 -4.41 -1.38
CA TYR A 21 2.13 -2.96 -1.43
C TYR A 21 2.06 -2.44 -2.88
N LEU A 22 2.83 -3.04 -3.80
CA LEU A 22 2.84 -2.62 -5.20
C LEU A 22 1.48 -2.79 -5.89
N ARG A 23 0.78 -3.89 -5.60
CA ARG A 23 -0.57 -4.14 -6.11
C ARG A 23 -1.53 -3.07 -5.61
N ASN A 24 -1.59 -2.87 -4.29
CA ASN A 24 -2.47 -1.89 -3.67
C ASN A 24 -2.19 -0.47 -4.20
N ARG A 25 -0.91 -0.10 -4.33
CA ARG A 25 -0.50 1.20 -4.90
C ARG A 25 -0.96 1.36 -6.35
N SER A 26 -0.84 0.32 -7.16
CA SER A 26 -1.26 0.36 -8.57
C SER A 26 -2.78 0.44 -8.69
N THR A 27 -3.51 -0.31 -7.86
CA THR A 27 -4.97 -0.26 -7.79
C THR A 27 -5.46 1.12 -7.36
N ALA A 28 -4.93 1.66 -6.28
CA ALA A 28 -5.29 2.99 -5.79
C ALA A 28 -5.04 4.08 -6.86
N ARG A 29 -3.89 4.03 -7.53
CA ARG A 29 -3.60 4.93 -8.66
C ARG A 29 -4.61 4.82 -9.79
N ASN A 30 -4.98 3.61 -10.18
CA ASN A 30 -5.95 3.42 -11.27
C ASN A 30 -7.34 3.90 -10.86
N PHE A 31 -7.73 3.64 -9.62
CA PHE A 31 -8.99 4.10 -9.04
C PHE A 31 -9.09 5.62 -9.11
N VAL A 32 -8.14 6.34 -8.51
CA VAL A 32 -8.07 7.81 -8.51
C VAL A 32 -8.06 8.39 -9.93
N LYS A 33 -7.40 7.73 -10.88
CA LYS A 33 -7.23 8.25 -12.24
C LYS A 33 -8.42 8.00 -13.17
N LYS A 34 -9.16 6.89 -12.99
CA LYS A 34 -10.12 6.41 -14.00
C LYS A 34 -11.51 6.06 -13.46
N GLN A 35 -11.65 5.85 -12.16
CA GLN A 35 -12.89 5.31 -11.57
C GLN A 35 -13.48 6.22 -10.49
N ALA A 36 -12.63 6.93 -9.73
CA ALA A 36 -13.05 7.79 -8.64
C ALA A 36 -13.94 8.94 -9.13
N THR A 37 -15.01 9.19 -8.40
CA THR A 37 -15.88 10.35 -8.55
C THR A 37 -15.28 11.57 -7.86
N LEU A 38 -15.89 12.75 -8.04
CA LEU A 38 -15.46 13.98 -7.35
C LEU A 38 -15.51 13.84 -5.83
N GLU A 39 -16.57 13.23 -5.30
CA GLU A 39 -16.74 12.97 -3.87
C GLU A 39 -15.64 12.04 -3.34
N ASP A 40 -15.36 10.94 -4.05
CA ASP A 40 -14.26 10.03 -3.68
C ASP A 40 -12.91 10.75 -3.63
N LEU A 41 -12.65 11.65 -4.59
CA LEU A 41 -11.40 12.41 -4.63
C LEU A 41 -11.28 13.40 -3.46
N GLU A 42 -12.39 14.01 -3.04
CA GLU A 42 -12.42 14.91 -1.88
C GLU A 42 -12.20 14.13 -0.57
N GLU A 43 -12.87 12.99 -0.40
CA GLU A 43 -12.66 12.11 0.75
C GLU A 43 -11.22 11.62 0.82
N LEU A 44 -10.66 11.13 -0.29
CA LEU A 44 -9.27 10.68 -0.34
C LEU A 44 -8.27 11.79 -0.01
N LYS A 45 -8.53 13.04 -0.42
CA LYS A 45 -7.70 14.19 -0.02
C LYS A 45 -7.76 14.46 1.48
N ALA A 46 -8.95 14.36 2.08
CA ALA A 46 -9.11 14.52 3.53
C ALA A 46 -8.33 13.45 4.30
N LEU A 47 -8.45 12.19 3.89
CA LEU A 47 -7.71 11.06 4.48
C LEU A 47 -6.18 11.22 4.34
N ILE A 48 -5.70 11.70 3.18
CA ILE A 48 -4.28 11.99 2.99
C ILE A 48 -3.80 13.08 3.94
N ARG A 49 -4.57 14.17 4.06
CA ARG A 49 -4.24 15.28 4.97
C ARG A 49 -4.19 14.82 6.42
N GLU A 50 -5.16 14.04 6.88
CA GLU A 50 -5.17 13.49 8.24
C GLU A 50 -3.93 12.65 8.52
N ARG A 51 -3.54 11.78 7.58
CA ARG A 51 -2.35 10.94 7.69
C ARG A 51 -1.03 11.74 7.71
N GLU A 52 -0.95 12.82 6.93
CA GLU A 52 0.20 13.73 6.91
C GLU A 52 0.33 14.49 8.24
N VAL A 53 -0.79 14.96 8.79
CA VAL A 53 -0.83 15.65 10.09
C VAL A 53 -0.40 14.71 11.22
N GLU A 54 -1.00 13.52 11.29
CA GLU A 54 -0.65 12.50 12.29
C GLU A 54 0.85 12.12 12.24
N SER A 55 1.42 12.04 11.02
CA SER A 55 2.85 11.74 10.82
C SER A 55 3.78 12.91 11.19
N SER A 56 3.26 14.14 11.25
CA SER A 56 4.02 15.34 11.62
C SER A 56 3.97 15.66 13.12
N GLU A 57 2.97 15.12 13.83
CA GLU A 57 2.76 15.32 15.27
C GLU A 57 3.36 14.19 16.14
N SER A 58 4.04 13.21 15.52
CA SER A 58 4.69 12.05 16.17
C SER A 58 6.21 12.16 16.28
#